data_AF-A0A3B4YFS5-F1
#
_entry.id   AF-A0A3B4YFS5-F1
#
_cell.length_a   1.000
_cell.length_b   1.000
_cell.length_c   1.000
_cell.angle_alpha   90.00
_cell.angle_beta   90.00
_cell.angle_gamma   90.00
#
_symmetry.space_group_name_H-M   'P 1'
#
loop_
_entity.id
_entity.type
_entity.pdbx_description
1 polymer ?
#
loop_
_entity_poly.entity_id
_entity_poly.type
_entity_poly.pdbx_seq_one_letter_code
_entity_poly.pdbx_strand_id
1 'polypeptide(L)'
;SVDLSSPERSQLSREQKTLFLRKLMVEKVRRDRINHSIEQLRALLNRGEPSGGQPPSKLEKADILEMAVNLLRQRALARVAPSYSRGFSQCLQETLRHLSLHAPLQPAEREEIKRFYVLQRAALQRHMSGEQGRRTVARKRSGSRSAARSHGSLWRPW
;
A
#
# COMPACT_ATOMS: atom_id res chain seq x y z
N SER A 1 16.21 -49.64 -39.08
CA SER A 1 16.09 -48.19 -38.79
C SER A 1 14.91 -47.64 -39.55
N VAL A 2 13.82 -47.31 -38.85
CA VAL A 2 12.65 -46.70 -39.50
C VAL A 2 13.01 -45.24 -39.75
N ASP A 3 13.21 -44.89 -41.02
CA ASP A 3 13.55 -43.55 -41.45
C ASP A 3 12.30 -42.66 -41.26
N LEU A 4 12.22 -41.99 -40.11
CA LEU A 4 11.16 -41.03 -39.81
C LEU A 4 11.23 -39.91 -40.84
N SER A 5 10.30 -40.02 -41.80
CA SER A 5 10.24 -39.30 -43.04
C SER A 5 10.27 -37.78 -42.85
N SER A 6 11.10 -37.11 -43.65
CA SER A 6 11.27 -35.66 -43.85
C SER A 6 10.00 -34.76 -43.67
N PRO A 7 8.78 -35.16 -44.09
CA PRO A 7 7.54 -34.42 -43.80
C PRO A 7 7.19 -34.29 -42.31
N GLU A 8 7.40 -35.29 -41.45
CA GLU A 8 7.06 -35.22 -40.02
C GLU A 8 7.95 -34.23 -39.27
N ARG A 9 9.24 -34.19 -39.61
CA ARG A 9 10.19 -33.19 -39.06
C ARG A 9 9.81 -31.76 -39.45
N SER A 10 9.28 -31.59 -40.66
CA SER A 10 8.78 -30.31 -41.18
C SER A 10 7.47 -29.89 -40.52
N GLN A 11 6.57 -30.83 -40.20
CA GLN A 11 5.33 -30.58 -39.46
C GLN A 11 5.61 -30.21 -38.00
N LEU A 12 6.48 -30.95 -37.30
CA LEU A 12 6.94 -30.62 -35.95
C LEU A 12 7.56 -29.22 -35.87
N SER A 13 8.32 -28.80 -36.89
CA SER A 13 8.88 -27.43 -36.98
C SER A 13 7.79 -26.35 -37.15
N ARG A 14 6.73 -26.63 -37.92
CA ARG A 14 5.58 -25.71 -38.09
C ARG A 14 4.79 -25.59 -36.80
N GLU A 15 4.54 -26.69 -36.11
CA GLU A 15 3.86 -26.70 -34.81
C GLU A 15 4.68 -25.99 -33.72
N GLN A 16 6.00 -26.16 -33.69
CA GLN A 16 6.86 -25.41 -32.78
C GLN A 16 6.82 -23.89 -33.07
N LYS A 17 6.76 -23.49 -34.34
CA LYS A 17 6.60 -22.09 -34.74
C LYS A 17 5.24 -21.53 -34.34
N THR A 18 4.15 -22.26 -34.51
CA THR A 18 2.81 -21.80 -34.08
C THR A 18 2.72 -21.66 -32.56
N LEU A 19 3.31 -22.59 -31.81
CA LEU A 19 3.42 -22.50 -30.35
C LEU A 19 4.25 -21.29 -29.91
N PHE A 20 5.37 -21.00 -30.58
CA PHE A 20 6.19 -19.82 -30.30
C PHE A 20 5.43 -18.51 -30.60
N LEU A 21 4.75 -18.43 -31.75
CA LEU A 21 3.94 -17.27 -32.11
C LEU A 21 2.81 -17.04 -31.09
N ARG A 22 2.15 -18.11 -30.63
CA ARG A 22 1.14 -18.03 -29.56
C ARG A 22 1.74 -17.51 -28.26
N LYS A 23 2.93 -17.99 -27.85
CA LYS A 23 3.64 -17.49 -26.67
C LYS A 23 3.99 -15.99 -26.81
N LEU A 24 4.49 -15.57 -27.97
CA LEU A 24 4.78 -14.16 -28.25
C LEU A 24 3.54 -13.27 -28.18
N MET A 25 2.41 -13.73 -28.73
CA MET A 25 1.15 -12.99 -28.67
C MET A 25 0.66 -12.83 -27.23
N VAL A 26 0.70 -13.90 -26.43
CA VAL A 26 0.34 -13.85 -25.00
C VAL A 26 1.24 -12.89 -24.25
N GLU A 27 2.55 -12.93 -24.49
CA GLU A 27 3.50 -12.03 -23.85
C GLU A 27 3.30 -10.56 -24.27
N LYS A 28 2.95 -10.31 -25.53
CA LYS A 28 2.57 -8.96 -26.01
C LYS A 28 1.36 -8.44 -25.24
N VAL A 29 0.27 -9.21 -25.16
CA VAL A 29 -0.94 -8.83 -24.42
C VAL A 29 -0.62 -8.57 -22.94
N ARG A 30 0.23 -9.41 -22.32
CA ARG A 30 0.66 -9.23 -20.93
C ARG A 30 1.42 -7.90 -20.75
N ARG A 31 2.36 -7.59 -21.65
CA ARG A 31 3.12 -6.32 -21.63
C ARG A 31 2.22 -5.11 -21.83
N ASP A 32 1.29 -5.19 -22.78
CA ASP A 32 0.33 -4.12 -23.07
C ASP A 32 -0.54 -3.83 -21.84
N ARG A 33 -1.05 -4.88 -21.18
CA ARG A 33 -1.81 -4.74 -19.92
C ARG A 33 -1.00 -4.06 -18.81
N ILE A 34 0.27 -4.44 -18.65
CA ILE A 34 1.17 -3.83 -17.65
C ILE A 34 1.44 -2.36 -17.97
N ASN A 35 1.71 -2.04 -19.24
CA ASN A 35 1.94 -0.66 -19.65
C ASN A 35 0.70 0.20 -19.43
N HIS A 36 -0.48 -0.33 -19.74
CA HIS A 36 -1.74 0.35 -19.51
C HIS A 36 -1.96 0.66 -18.03
N SER A 37 -1.74 -0.30 -17.13
CA SER A 37 -1.90 -0.06 -15.68
C SER A 37 -0.87 0.92 -15.12
N ILE A 38 0.37 0.94 -15.64
CA ILE A 38 1.39 1.94 -15.26
C ILE A 38 0.94 3.35 -15.66
N GLU A 39 0.36 3.52 -16.86
CA GLU A 39 -0.13 4.83 -17.30
C GLU A 39 -1.34 5.30 -16.48
N GLN A 40 -2.25 4.38 -16.12
CA GLN A 40 -3.34 4.66 -15.19
C GLN A 40 -2.81 5.10 -13.82
N LEU A 41 -1.79 4.43 -13.28
CA LEU A 41 -1.13 4.82 -12.03
C LEU A 41 -0.53 6.22 -12.13
N ARG A 42 0.15 6.54 -13.23
CA ARG A 42 0.71 7.87 -13.48
C ARG A 42 -0.38 8.95 -13.41
N ALA A 43 -1.51 8.73 -14.09
CA ALA A 43 -2.62 9.67 -14.08
C ALA A 43 -3.23 9.88 -12.69
N LEU A 44 -3.37 8.81 -11.89
CA LEU A 44 -3.87 8.89 -10.52
C LEU A 44 -2.91 9.65 -9.59
N LEU A 45 -1.60 9.44 -9.74
CA LEU A 45 -0.58 10.12 -8.94
C LEU A 45 -0.50 11.62 -9.28
N ASN A 46 -0.56 11.98 -10.56
CA ASN A 46 -0.57 13.37 -11.01
C ASN A 46 -1.81 14.14 -10.55
N ARG A 47 -2.97 13.49 -10.44
CA ARG A 47 -4.21 14.12 -9.94
C ARG A 47 -4.21 14.39 -8.44
N GLY A 48 -3.35 13.70 -7.67
CA GLY A 48 -3.31 13.79 -6.21
C GLY A 48 -2.31 14.81 -5.65
N GLU A 49 -1.53 15.48 -6.51
CA GLU A 49 -0.55 16.51 -6.11
C GLU A 49 -1.25 17.88 -6.10
N PRO A 50 -1.50 18.48 -4.91
CA PRO A 50 -2.10 19.80 -4.83
C PRO A 50 -1.07 20.85 -5.25
N SER A 51 -1.13 21.26 -6.51
CA SER A 51 -0.63 22.54 -7.02
C SER A 51 0.72 22.99 -6.44
N GLY A 52 1.80 22.34 -6.87
CA GLY A 52 3.15 22.63 -6.41
C GLY A 52 4.24 22.54 -7.48
N GLY A 53 4.00 23.08 -8.68
CA GLY A 53 5.08 23.61 -9.53
C GLY A 53 6.05 22.64 -10.21
N GLN A 54 5.75 21.34 -10.31
CA GLN A 54 6.47 20.51 -11.29
C GLN A 54 5.66 20.43 -12.60
N PRO A 55 6.28 20.63 -13.77
CA PRO A 55 5.67 20.27 -15.05
C PRO A 55 5.27 18.79 -15.01
N PRO A 56 4.55 18.21 -16.00
CA PRO A 56 4.35 16.77 -16.09
C PRO A 56 5.71 16.08 -16.25
N SER A 57 6.45 15.98 -15.14
CA SER A 57 7.78 15.45 -15.08
C SER A 57 7.66 14.05 -15.64
N LYS A 58 8.64 13.71 -16.46
CA LYS A 58 8.86 12.37 -17.00
C LYS A 58 9.07 11.44 -15.80
N LEU A 59 8.00 11.09 -15.09
CA LEU A 59 8.03 10.09 -14.05
C LEU A 59 8.44 8.82 -14.75
N GLU A 60 9.65 8.36 -14.47
CA GLU A 60 10.11 7.11 -15.01
C GLU A 60 9.25 5.97 -14.42
N LYS A 61 9.22 4.82 -15.09
CA LYS A 61 8.42 3.69 -14.61
C LYS A 61 8.77 3.31 -13.17
N ALA A 62 10.04 3.45 -12.78
CA ALA A 62 10.49 3.21 -11.41
C ALA A 62 9.87 4.21 -10.42
N ASP A 63 9.89 5.50 -10.73
CA ASP A 63 9.31 6.55 -9.87
C ASP A 63 7.80 6.38 -9.68
N ILE A 64 7.07 6.05 -10.77
CA ILE A 64 5.63 5.78 -10.71
C ILE A 64 5.34 4.65 -9.72
N LEU A 65 6.12 3.57 -9.80
CA LEU A 65 5.95 2.40 -8.93
C LEU A 65 6.34 2.71 -7.49
N GLU A 66 7.43 3.44 -7.26
CA GLU A 66 7.87 3.83 -5.92
C GLU A 66 6.84 4.73 -5.23
N MET A 67 6.37 5.77 -5.92
CA MET A 67 5.33 6.66 -5.41
C MET A 67 4.03 5.90 -5.12
N ALA A 68 3.61 4.98 -6.00
CA ALA A 68 2.44 4.14 -5.78
C ALA A 68 2.59 3.26 -4.53
N VAL A 69 3.74 2.60 -4.34
CA VAL A 69 4.01 1.77 -3.15
C VAL A 69 3.99 2.62 -1.87
N ASN A 70 4.60 3.80 -1.90
CA ASN A 70 4.59 4.72 -0.78
C ASN A 70 3.16 5.16 -0.42
N LEU A 71 2.34 5.51 -1.42
CA LEU A 71 0.92 5.83 -1.21
C LEU A 71 0.14 4.65 -0.62
N LEU A 72 0.34 3.44 -1.13
CA LEU A 72 -0.33 2.24 -0.62
C LEU A 72 0.07 1.93 0.82
N ARG A 73 1.35 2.04 1.17
CA ARG A 73 1.84 1.89 2.55
C ARG A 73 1.22 2.94 3.46
N GLN A 74 1.17 4.20 3.02
CA GLN A 74 0.51 5.26 3.78
C GLN A 74 -0.97 4.96 4.02
N ARG A 75 -1.70 4.51 2.99
CA ARG A 75 -3.12 4.15 3.09
C ARG A 75 -3.35 2.92 3.98
N ALA A 76 -2.50 1.89 3.89
CA ALA A 76 -2.58 0.71 4.74
C ALA A 76 -2.42 1.09 6.22
N LEU A 77 -1.39 1.89 6.55
CA LEU A 77 -1.17 2.38 7.91
C LEU A 77 -2.29 3.32 8.37
N ALA A 78 -2.77 4.19 7.49
CA ALA A 78 -3.89 5.10 7.77
C ALA A 78 -5.24 4.38 7.93
N ARG A 79 -5.39 3.13 7.49
CA ARG A 79 -6.60 2.33 7.76
C ARG A 79 -6.52 1.64 9.13
N VAL A 80 -5.33 1.30 9.62
CA VAL A 80 -5.17 0.55 10.88
C VAL A 80 -5.16 1.49 12.09
N ALA A 81 -4.38 2.58 12.05
CA ALA A 81 -4.18 3.46 13.21
C ALA A 81 -5.44 4.21 13.70
N PRO A 82 -6.23 4.89 12.85
CA PRO A 82 -7.46 5.55 13.30
C PRO A 82 -8.58 4.56 13.62
N SER A 83 -8.56 3.34 13.05
CA SER A 83 -9.61 2.34 13.31
C SER A 83 -9.48 1.73 14.69
N TYR A 84 -8.26 1.38 15.13
CA TYR A 84 -8.04 0.86 16.48
C TYR A 84 -8.32 1.91 17.56
N SER A 85 -7.73 3.11 17.45
CA SER A 85 -7.89 4.17 18.45
C SER A 85 -9.35 4.64 18.57
N ARG A 86 -10.06 4.76 17.44
CA ARG A 86 -11.51 5.07 17.42
C ARG A 86 -12.32 3.94 18.04
N GLY A 87 -12.07 2.69 17.66
CA GLY A 87 -12.79 1.53 18.20
C GLY A 87 -12.57 1.38 19.71
N PHE A 88 -11.34 1.54 20.17
CA PHE A 88 -10.98 1.54 21.59
C PHE A 88 -11.70 2.68 22.34
N SER A 89 -11.67 3.90 21.82
CA SER A 89 -12.34 5.05 22.45
C SER A 89 -13.86 4.87 22.54
N GLN A 90 -14.48 4.29 21.50
CA GLN A 90 -15.92 4.00 21.50
C GLN A 90 -16.27 2.92 22.52
N CYS A 91 -15.51 1.81 22.52
CA CYS A 91 -15.70 0.72 23.48
C CYS A 91 -15.58 1.24 24.92
N LEU A 92 -14.49 1.95 25.23
CA LEU A 92 -14.27 2.53 26.55
C LEU A 92 -15.41 3.48 26.95
N GLN A 93 -15.85 4.37 26.05
CA GLN A 93 -16.94 5.30 26.34
C GLN A 93 -18.23 4.55 26.70
N GLU A 94 -18.59 3.51 25.96
CA GLU A 94 -19.79 2.70 26.27
C GLU A 94 -19.65 1.93 27.58
N THR A 95 -18.48 1.33 27.85
CA THR A 95 -18.22 0.65 29.12
C THR A 95 -18.38 1.63 30.29
N LEU A 96 -17.78 2.81 30.22
CA LEU A 96 -17.88 3.80 31.29
C LEU A 96 -19.30 4.37 31.44
N ARG A 97 -20.02 4.56 30.33
CA ARG A 97 -21.44 4.95 30.37
C ARG A 97 -22.28 3.89 31.07
N HIS A 98 -22.06 2.63 30.74
CA HIS A 98 -22.77 1.51 31.37
C HIS A 98 -22.49 1.44 32.88
N LEU A 99 -21.22 1.55 33.29
CA LEU A 99 -20.84 1.61 34.70
C LEU A 99 -21.48 2.81 35.41
N SER A 100 -21.50 3.99 34.79
CA SER A 100 -22.10 5.19 35.39
C SER A 100 -23.60 5.04 35.60
N LEU A 101 -24.33 4.41 34.67
CA LEU A 101 -25.78 4.27 34.72
C LEU A 101 -26.26 3.08 35.57
N HIS A 102 -25.51 1.98 35.58
CA HIS A 102 -25.98 0.71 36.12
C HIS A 102 -25.19 0.17 37.31
N ALA A 103 -23.96 0.65 37.55
CA ALA A 103 -23.19 0.19 38.70
C ALA A 103 -23.48 1.02 39.96
N PRO A 104 -23.65 0.39 41.13
CA PRO A 104 -23.84 1.06 42.41
C PRO A 104 -22.50 1.62 42.92
N LEU A 105 -21.97 2.63 42.22
CA LEU A 105 -20.70 3.28 42.52
C LEU A 105 -20.88 4.45 43.49
N GLN A 106 -19.95 4.61 44.41
CA GLN A 106 -19.83 5.78 45.27
C GLN A 106 -19.44 7.02 44.45
N PRO A 107 -19.75 8.25 44.92
CA PRO A 107 -19.42 9.48 44.21
C PRO A 107 -17.93 9.62 43.88
N ALA A 108 -17.05 9.17 44.76
CA ALA A 108 -15.59 9.18 44.55
C ALA A 108 -15.15 8.29 43.38
N GLU A 109 -15.71 7.08 43.27
CA GLU A 109 -15.40 6.13 42.20
C GLU A 109 -15.88 6.65 40.84
N ARG A 110 -17.05 7.31 40.81
CA ARG A 110 -17.57 7.97 39.59
C ARG A 110 -16.64 9.08 39.12
N GLU A 111 -16.06 9.83 40.04
CA GLU A 111 -15.15 10.92 39.70
C GLU A 111 -13.79 10.40 39.21
N GLU A 112 -13.30 9.29 39.78
CA GLU A 112 -12.10 8.60 39.31
C GLU A 112 -12.25 8.06 37.89
N ILE A 113 -13.40 7.45 37.57
CA ILE A 113 -13.72 7.00 36.22
C ILE A 113 -13.70 8.16 35.21
N LYS A 114 -14.25 9.32 35.54
CA LYS A 114 -14.21 10.50 34.66
C LYS A 114 -12.77 10.97 34.43
N ARG A 115 -11.96 11.03 35.50
CA ARG A 115 -10.54 11.42 35.40
C ARG A 115 -9.76 10.47 34.50
N PHE A 116 -9.97 9.16 34.68
CA PHE A 116 -9.38 8.13 33.83
C PHE A 116 -9.75 8.35 32.34
N TYR A 117 -11.02 8.59 32.05
CA TYR A 117 -11.48 8.86 30.68
C TYR A 117 -10.78 10.07 30.04
N VAL A 118 -10.69 11.18 30.77
CA VAL A 118 -10.04 12.41 30.27
C VAL A 118 -8.55 12.18 29.98
N LEU A 119 -7.84 11.52 30.92
CA LEU A 119 -6.42 11.20 30.76
C LEU A 119 -6.17 10.28 29.57
N GLN A 120 -7.00 9.24 29.41
CA GLN A 120 -6.83 8.29 28.33
C GLN A 120 -7.17 8.90 26.96
N ARG A 121 -8.20 9.74 26.90
CA ARG A 121 -8.53 10.51 25.68
C ARG A 121 -7.39 11.46 25.28
N ALA A 122 -6.80 12.17 26.24
CA ALA A 122 -5.63 13.02 25.98
C ALA A 122 -4.41 12.22 25.52
N ALA A 123 -4.16 11.03 26.09
CA ALA A 123 -3.09 10.14 25.65
C ALA A 123 -3.26 9.66 24.20
N LEU A 124 -4.49 9.27 23.81
CA LEU A 124 -4.79 8.83 22.44
C LEU A 124 -4.62 9.98 21.43
N GLN A 125 -5.05 11.19 21.76
CA GLN A 125 -4.86 12.37 20.90
C GLN A 125 -3.38 12.71 20.68
N ARG A 126 -2.55 12.57 21.72
CA ARG A 126 -1.09 12.75 21.62
C ARG A 126 -0.45 11.70 20.72
N HIS A 127 -0.88 10.44 20.80
CA HIS A 127 -0.36 9.37 19.94
C HIS A 127 -0.65 9.66 18.46
N MET A 128 -1.89 10.06 18.13
CA MET A 128 -2.28 10.39 16.74
C MET A 128 -1.52 11.60 16.19
N SER A 129 -1.34 12.64 17.01
CA SER A 129 -0.63 13.86 16.61
C SER A 129 0.88 13.62 16.48
N GLY A 130 1.46 12.79 17.35
CA GLY A 130 2.89 12.43 17.31
C GLY A 130 3.27 11.59 16.08
N GLU A 131 2.38 10.69 15.63
CA GLU A 131 2.57 9.97 14.37
C GLU A 131 2.50 10.91 13.15
N GLN A 132 1.64 11.93 13.18
CA GLN A 132 1.57 12.96 12.13
C GLN A 132 2.80 13.89 12.12
N GLY A 133 3.34 14.26 13.28
CA GLY A 133 4.57 15.06 13.39
C GLY A 133 5.83 14.31 12.95
N ARG A 134 5.93 13.00 13.22
CA ARG A 134 7.03 12.17 12.68
C ARG A 134 6.99 12.06 11.15
N ARG A 135 5.80 12.08 10.55
CA ARG A 135 5.61 12.03 9.08
C ARG A 135 6.13 13.27 8.36
N THR A 136 5.98 14.47 8.92
CA THR A 136 6.50 15.70 8.29
C THR A 136 8.02 15.80 8.36
N VAL A 137 8.61 15.32 9.45
CA VAL A 137 10.07 15.30 9.65
C VAL A 137 10.75 14.22 8.80
N ALA A 138 10.13 13.03 8.65
CA ALA A 138 10.64 12.00 7.75
C ALA A 138 10.62 12.44 6.27
N ARG A 139 9.58 13.17 5.85
CA ARG A 139 9.47 13.73 4.49
C ARG A 139 10.54 14.78 4.17
N LYS A 140 11.13 15.44 5.17
CA LYS A 140 12.27 16.37 5.00
C LYS A 140 13.64 15.71 5.02
N ARG A 141 13.78 14.49 5.56
CA ARG A 141 15.07 13.79 5.71
C ARG A 141 15.39 12.79 4.60
N SER A 142 14.50 12.58 3.63
CA SER A 142 14.72 11.67 2.49
C SER A 142 15.41 12.33 1.29
N GLY A 143 15.85 13.59 1.40
CA GLY A 143 16.81 14.17 0.47
C GLY A 143 18.22 13.72 0.86
N SER A 144 18.83 12.85 0.05
CA SER A 144 20.17 12.29 0.21
C SER A 144 20.28 11.15 1.24
N ARG A 145 20.16 9.91 0.76
CA ARG A 145 21.07 8.83 1.15
C ARG A 145 21.02 7.66 0.17
N SER A 146 22.12 7.51 -0.54
CA SER A 146 22.44 6.44 -1.48
C SER A 146 22.37 5.05 -0.84
N ALA A 147 21.96 4.10 -1.69
CA ALA A 147 22.35 2.69 -1.73
C ALA A 147 22.29 1.86 -0.43
N ALA A 148 21.20 1.11 -0.26
CA ALA A 148 21.24 -0.19 0.40
C ALA A 148 20.50 -1.21 -0.46
N ARG A 149 21.29 -1.99 -1.21
CA ARG A 149 20.85 -3.13 -2.02
C ARG A 149 20.19 -4.15 -1.09
N SER A 150 18.87 -4.27 -1.15
CA SER A 150 18.15 -5.37 -0.52
C SER A 150 17.77 -6.36 -1.62
N HIS A 151 18.47 -7.49 -1.64
CA HIS A 151 18.13 -8.67 -2.42
C HIS A 151 16.79 -9.23 -1.93
N GLY A 152 15.69 -8.66 -2.42
CA GLY A 152 14.33 -9.16 -2.21
C GLY A 152 13.84 -9.83 -3.49
N SER A 153 13.79 -11.16 -3.47
CA SER A 153 13.12 -12.02 -4.44
C SER A 153 13.47 -11.73 -5.91
N LEU A 154 14.54 -12.38 -6.36
CA LEU A 154 14.89 -12.58 -7.75
C LEU A 154 13.62 -12.81 -8.58
N TRP A 155 13.26 -11.77 -9.32
CA TRP A 155 12.27 -11.80 -10.38
C TRP A 155 12.42 -13.11 -11.16
N ARG A 156 11.38 -13.95 -11.19
CA ARG A 156 11.37 -15.13 -12.06
C ARG A 156 10.77 -14.71 -13.41
N PRO A 157 11.52 -14.81 -14.51
CA PRO A 157 10.94 -14.63 -15.83
C PRO A 157 10.00 -15.80 -16.13
N TRP A 158 8.91 -15.52 -16.84
CA TRP A 158 8.10 -16.50 -17.55
C TRP A 158 8.84 -16.92 -18.82
#